data_AF-X6MFY1-F1
#
_entry.id   AF-X6MFY1-F1
#
_cell.length_a   1.000
_cell.length_b   1.000
_cell.length_c   1.000
_cell.angle_alpha   90.00
_cell.angle_beta   90.00
_cell.angle_gamma   90.00
#
_symmetry.space_group_name_H-M   'P 1'
#
loop_
_entity.id
_entity.type
_entity.pdbx_description
1 polymer ?
#
loop_
_entity_poly.entity_id
_entity_poly.type
_entity_poly.pdbx_seq_one_letter_code
_entity_poly.pdbx_strand_id
1 'polypeptide(L)'
;MPIAFLSRFEKQFISYRNALPSNIEKYLSIACNVLQTSFKRQIHQLPRLFCGYCKDTLFSALLYLATQKANSEDEEKKEQTEKNPTFDLSNIKFDDKELKEELLNLFQPLCQPKEIVKMSIEGDVNFHSLVKKKKISVYLFFKSGLN
;
A
#
# COMPACT_ATOMS: atom_id res chain seq x y z
N MET A 1 7.53 -12.73 -32.98
CA MET A 1 6.59 -13.83 -32.60
C MET A 1 5.82 -14.23 -33.85
N PRO A 2 5.77 -15.52 -34.25
CA PRO A 2 5.11 -15.93 -35.49
C PRO A 2 3.59 -15.69 -35.43
N ILE A 3 3.03 -15.07 -36.46
CA ILE A 3 1.60 -14.72 -36.53
C ILE A 3 0.73 -15.99 -36.48
N ALA A 4 1.17 -17.07 -37.15
CA ALA A 4 0.49 -18.37 -37.15
C ALA A 4 0.41 -19.05 -35.77
N PHE A 5 1.28 -18.69 -34.84
CA PHE A 5 1.22 -19.17 -33.47
C PHE A 5 0.19 -18.37 -32.66
N LEU A 6 0.18 -17.04 -32.82
CA LEU A 6 -0.77 -16.15 -32.16
C LEU A 6 -2.21 -16.33 -32.64
N SER A 7 -2.43 -16.81 -33.86
CA SER A 7 -3.77 -17.04 -34.43
C SER A 7 -4.45 -18.31 -33.91
N ARG A 8 -3.74 -19.17 -33.16
CA ARG A 8 -4.29 -20.41 -32.59
C ARG A 8 -4.93 -20.22 -31.22
N PHE A 9 -4.72 -19.08 -30.57
CA PHE A 9 -5.25 -18.78 -29.25
C PHE A 9 -6.35 -17.73 -29.35
N GLU A 10 -7.42 -17.91 -28.58
CA GLU A 10 -8.37 -16.84 -28.31
C GLU A 10 -7.65 -15.77 -27.47
N LYS A 11 -7.50 -14.57 -28.04
CA LYS A 11 -6.74 -13.49 -27.41
C LYS A 11 -7.66 -12.73 -26.47
N GLN A 12 -7.44 -12.86 -25.18
CA GLN A 12 -8.10 -12.05 -24.16
C GLN A 12 -7.12 -11.00 -23.63
N PHE A 13 -7.56 -9.74 -23.57
CA PHE A 13 -6.77 -8.67 -22.99
C PHE A 13 -7.02 -8.62 -21.48
N ILE A 14 -6.08 -9.16 -20.71
CA ILE A 14 -6.18 -9.20 -19.26
C ILE A 14 -5.22 -8.16 -18.68
N SER A 15 -5.75 -7.25 -17.87
CA SER A 15 -4.98 -6.26 -17.13
C SER A 15 -5.58 -6.12 -15.74
N TYR A 16 -4.75 -6.08 -14.69
CA TYR A 16 -5.23 -5.87 -13.32
C TYR A 16 -5.97 -4.54 -13.15
N ARG A 17 -5.69 -3.54 -13.98
CA ARG A 17 -6.45 -2.28 -13.99
C ARG A 17 -7.86 -2.47 -14.54
N ASN A 18 -7.98 -3.24 -15.61
CA ASN A 18 -9.27 -3.48 -16.28
C ASN A 18 -10.10 -4.54 -15.54
N ALA A 19 -9.44 -5.40 -14.77
CA ALA A 19 -10.08 -6.41 -13.95
C ALA A 19 -10.56 -5.85 -12.60
N LEU A 20 -10.08 -4.68 -12.17
CA LEU A 20 -10.48 -4.08 -10.90
C LEU A 20 -11.89 -3.48 -11.03
N PRO A 21 -12.87 -3.95 -10.23
CA PRO A 21 -14.19 -3.35 -10.18
C PRO A 21 -14.17 -1.89 -9.73
N SER A 22 -15.07 -1.08 -10.26
CA SER A 22 -15.17 0.36 -9.95
C SER A 22 -15.44 0.66 -8.47
N ASN A 23 -16.15 -0.23 -7.76
CA ASN A 23 -16.36 -0.13 -6.31
C ASN A 23 -15.06 -0.31 -5.51
N ILE A 24 -14.06 -1.01 -6.06
CA ILE A 24 -12.75 -1.21 -5.42
C ILE A 24 -11.78 -0.10 -5.83
N GLU A 25 -11.88 0.37 -7.08
CA GLU A 25 -11.03 1.44 -7.62
C GLU A 25 -11.06 2.72 -6.75
N LYS A 26 -12.21 3.03 -6.13
CA LYS A 26 -12.34 4.18 -5.21
C LYS A 26 -11.36 4.14 -4.02
N TYR A 27 -10.89 2.96 -3.61
CA TYR A 27 -9.96 2.78 -2.50
C TYR A 27 -8.49 3.03 -2.90
N LEU A 28 -8.18 3.24 -4.18
CA LEU A 28 -6.80 3.50 -4.63
C LEU A 28 -6.21 4.75 -3.98
N SER A 29 -6.99 5.82 -3.87
CA SER A 29 -6.56 7.07 -3.24
C SER A 29 -6.27 6.87 -1.75
N ILE A 30 -7.11 6.11 -1.07
CA ILE A 30 -6.96 5.75 0.35
C ILE A 30 -5.71 4.89 0.53
N ALA A 31 -5.53 3.84 -0.28
CA ALA A 31 -4.36 2.98 -0.23
C ALA A 31 -3.05 3.75 -0.49
N CYS A 32 -3.04 4.66 -1.47
CA CYS A 32 -1.92 5.57 -1.71
C CYS A 32 -1.59 6.39 -0.47
N ASN A 33 -2.61 7.01 0.14
CA ASN A 33 -2.44 7.85 1.32
C ASN A 33 -1.94 7.04 2.53
N VAL A 34 -2.45 5.82 2.73
CA VAL A 34 -2.00 4.91 3.79
C VAL A 34 -0.52 4.59 3.66
N LEU A 35 -0.05 4.23 2.46
CA LEU A 35 1.37 3.92 2.27
C LEU A 35 2.26 5.17 2.45
N GLN A 36 1.85 6.32 1.91
CA GLN A 36 2.63 7.55 2.05
C GLN A 36 2.75 8.00 3.50
N THR A 37 1.64 7.96 4.26
CA THR A 37 1.59 8.39 5.66
C THR A 37 2.33 7.42 6.58
N SER A 38 2.09 6.12 6.42
CA SER A 38 2.69 5.07 7.27
C SER A 38 4.20 4.98 7.09
N PHE A 39 4.69 5.14 5.87
CA PHE A 39 6.13 5.08 5.59
C PHE A 39 6.79 6.47 5.53
N LYS A 40 6.04 7.57 5.71
CA LYS A 40 6.54 8.95 5.64
C LYS A 40 7.34 9.24 4.36
N ARG A 41 6.88 8.70 3.24
CA ARG A 41 7.53 8.81 1.92
C ARG A 41 6.54 9.34 0.89
N GLN A 42 7.07 10.07 -0.08
CA GLN A 42 6.25 10.49 -1.23
C GLN A 42 6.02 9.32 -2.18
N ILE A 43 4.97 9.38 -3.00
CA ILE A 43 4.60 8.28 -3.90
C ILE A 43 5.72 7.86 -4.86
N HIS A 44 6.51 8.82 -5.33
CA HIS A 44 7.64 8.57 -6.24
C HIS A 44 8.82 7.84 -5.56
N GLN A 45 8.82 7.74 -4.24
CA GLN A 45 9.84 7.06 -3.44
C GLN A 45 9.45 5.62 -3.07
N LEU A 46 8.17 5.26 -3.20
CA LEU A 46 7.70 3.90 -2.92
C LEU A 46 8.40 2.81 -3.74
N PRO A 47 8.76 3.02 -5.03
CA PRO A 47 9.55 2.06 -5.80
C PRO A 47 10.94 1.77 -5.22
N ARG A 48 11.51 2.71 -4.45
CA ARG A 48 12.80 2.49 -3.77
C ARG A 48 12.61 1.75 -2.46
N LEU A 49 11.50 2.01 -1.77
CA LEU A 49 11.21 1.40 -0.48
C LEU A 49 10.81 -0.06 -0.61
N PHE A 50 9.97 -0.40 -1.59
CA PHE A 50 9.44 -1.75 -1.75
C PHE A 50 10.10 -2.46 -2.93
N CYS A 51 10.56 -3.69 -2.71
CA CYS A 51 11.09 -4.50 -3.80
C CYS A 51 10.00 -4.81 -4.84
N GLY A 52 10.29 -4.60 -6.13
CA GLY A 52 9.38 -4.92 -7.23
C GLY A 52 8.17 -3.98 -7.38
N TYR A 53 8.12 -2.88 -6.63
CA TYR A 53 6.98 -1.95 -6.70
C TYR A 53 6.92 -1.20 -8.03
N CYS A 54 5.74 -1.20 -8.64
CA CYS A 54 5.44 -0.59 -9.92
C CYS A 54 4.05 0.07 -9.92
N LYS A 55 3.64 0.62 -11.07
CA LYS A 55 2.37 1.35 -11.22
C LYS A 55 1.14 0.47 -10.97
N ASP A 56 1.28 -0.85 -11.16
CA ASP A 56 0.17 -1.81 -11.02
C ASP A 56 0.15 -2.51 -9.65
N THR A 57 1.14 -2.25 -8.80
CA THR A 57 1.26 -2.90 -7.48
C THR A 57 0.06 -2.61 -6.59
N LEU A 58 -0.46 -1.38 -6.59
CA LEU A 58 -1.64 -1.03 -5.79
C LEU A 58 -2.92 -1.67 -6.32
N PHE A 59 -3.10 -1.71 -7.65
CA PHE A 59 -4.24 -2.40 -8.26
C PHE A 59 -4.21 -3.89 -7.92
N SER A 60 -3.03 -4.51 -8.01
CA SER A 60 -2.82 -5.91 -7.69
C SER A 60 -3.07 -6.19 -6.20
N ALA A 61 -2.59 -5.32 -5.31
CA ALA A 61 -2.81 -5.43 -3.87
C ALA A 61 -4.30 -5.32 -3.52
N LEU A 62 -5.01 -4.33 -4.06
CA LEU A 62 -6.45 -4.16 -3.81
C LEU A 62 -7.27 -5.32 -4.37
N LEU A 63 -6.94 -5.80 -5.56
CA LEU A 63 -7.60 -6.97 -6.14
C LEU A 63 -7.38 -8.21 -5.27
N TYR A 64 -6.13 -8.42 -4.82
CA TYR A 64 -5.78 -9.52 -3.92
C TYR A 64 -6.58 -9.46 -2.61
N LEU A 65 -6.59 -8.32 -1.92
CA LEU A 65 -7.35 -8.15 -0.68
C LEU A 65 -8.86 -8.34 -0.91
N ALA A 66 -9.38 -7.85 -2.03
CA ALA A 66 -10.79 -8.04 -2.36
C ALA A 66 -11.11 -9.52 -2.59
N THR A 67 -10.26 -10.24 -3.31
CA THR A 67 -10.44 -11.68 -3.49
C THR A 67 -10.32 -12.44 -2.17
N GLN A 68 -9.40 -12.06 -1.28
CA GLN A 68 -9.30 -12.68 0.04
C GLN A 68 -10.56 -12.46 0.88
N LYS A 69 -11.07 -11.23 0.90
CA LYS A 69 -12.29 -10.90 1.62
C LYS A 69 -13.51 -11.66 1.09
N ALA A 70 -13.64 -11.77 -0.23
CA ALA A 70 -14.68 -12.60 -0.87
C ALA A 70 -14.62 -14.06 -0.41
N ASN A 71 -13.41 -14.63 -0.35
CA ASN A 71 -13.20 -16.01 0.09
C ASN A 71 -13.60 -16.21 1.57
N SER A 72 -13.21 -15.28 2.44
CA SER A 72 -13.54 -15.38 3.87
C SER A 72 -15.04 -15.28 4.15
N GLU A 73 -15.80 -14.51 3.35
CA GLU A 73 -17.27 -14.42 3.46
C GLU A 73 -17.99 -15.69 2.94
N ASP A 74 -17.37 -16.44 2.04
CA ASP A 74 -17.90 -17.69 1.48
C ASP A 74 -17.56 -18.93 2.35
N GLU A 75 -16.43 -18.92 3.07
CA GLU A 75 -16.02 -19.97 4.01
C GLU A 75 -17.00 -20.13 5.19
N GLU A 76 -17.65 -19.05 5.64
CA GLU A 76 -18.74 -19.15 6.62
C GLU A 76 -19.98 -19.89 6.08
N LYS A 77 -20.07 -20.08 4.75
CA LYS A 77 -21.27 -20.60 4.10
C LYS A 77 -21.16 -22.01 3.51
N LYS A 78 -19.99 -22.59 3.21
CA LYS A 78 -19.93 -23.94 2.62
C LYS A 78 -18.68 -24.78 2.94
N GLU A 79 -18.87 -25.75 3.83
CA GLU A 79 -18.45 -27.11 3.52
C GLU A 79 -19.05 -27.52 2.16
N GLN A 80 -18.23 -28.10 1.28
CA GLN A 80 -18.61 -28.67 -0.03
C GLN A 80 -18.94 -27.64 -1.13
N THR A 81 -18.00 -27.44 -2.06
CA THR A 81 -18.11 -27.75 -3.51
C THR A 81 -16.92 -27.09 -4.22
N GLU A 82 -16.16 -27.84 -5.02
CA GLU A 82 -15.26 -27.29 -6.05
C GLU A 82 -16.07 -26.42 -7.02
N LYS A 83 -16.17 -25.12 -6.74
CA LYS A 83 -16.78 -24.16 -7.66
C LYS A 83 -15.70 -23.22 -8.13
N ASN A 84 -15.49 -23.20 -9.44
CA ASN A 84 -14.77 -22.14 -10.14
C ASN A 84 -15.16 -20.80 -9.53
N PRO A 85 -14.26 -20.09 -8.84
CA PRO A 85 -14.71 -18.97 -8.08
C PRO A 85 -14.77 -17.76 -9.01
N THR A 86 -15.93 -17.61 -9.64
CA THR A 86 -16.31 -16.32 -10.19
C THR A 86 -16.74 -15.48 -8.99
N PHE A 87 -15.76 -14.94 -8.26
CA PHE A 87 -16.01 -14.10 -7.10
C PHE A 87 -16.73 -12.84 -7.55
N ASP A 88 -17.93 -12.60 -7.01
CA ASP A 88 -18.62 -11.34 -7.23
C ASP A 88 -17.97 -10.25 -6.37
N LEU A 89 -16.94 -9.62 -6.95
CA LEU A 89 -16.21 -8.53 -6.31
C LEU A 89 -17.01 -7.21 -6.25
N SER A 90 -18.20 -7.15 -6.87
CA SER A 90 -18.97 -5.90 -6.99
C SER A 90 -19.56 -5.42 -5.66
N ASN A 91 -19.82 -6.34 -4.72
CA ASN A 91 -20.41 -6.03 -3.43
C ASN A 91 -19.38 -5.76 -2.33
N ILE A 92 -18.09 -6.00 -2.61
CA ILE A 92 -17.02 -5.90 -1.63
C ILE A 92 -16.81 -4.44 -1.22
N LYS A 93 -16.74 -4.25 0.09
CA LYS A 93 -16.44 -2.98 0.73
C LYS A 93 -15.38 -3.21 1.79
N PHE A 94 -14.43 -2.29 1.83
CA PHE A 94 -13.48 -2.20 2.90
C PHE A 94 -13.90 -1.13 3.89
N ASP A 95 -13.76 -1.44 5.18
CA ASP A 95 -13.62 -0.39 6.19
C ASP A 95 -12.23 0.23 6.08
N ASP A 96 -12.11 1.53 6.32
CA ASP A 96 -10.85 2.26 6.13
C ASP A 96 -9.76 1.78 7.10
N LYS A 97 -10.13 1.35 8.32
CA LYS A 97 -9.16 0.85 9.31
C LYS A 97 -8.69 -0.55 8.94
N GLU A 98 -9.63 -1.43 8.58
CA GLU A 98 -9.35 -2.79 8.10
C GLU A 98 -8.41 -2.75 6.89
N LEU A 99 -8.77 -1.96 5.86
CA LEU A 99 -7.94 -1.80 4.66
C LEU A 99 -6.53 -1.34 4.99
N LYS A 100 -6.40 -0.40 5.92
CA LYS A 100 -5.09 0.10 6.35
C LYS A 100 -4.26 -1.01 6.97
N GLU A 101 -4.83 -1.79 7.88
CA GLU A 101 -4.12 -2.88 8.56
C GLU A 101 -3.68 -3.95 7.56
N GLU A 102 -4.59 -4.39 6.70
CA GLU A 102 -4.30 -5.39 5.66
C GLU A 102 -3.22 -4.93 4.68
N LEU A 103 -3.30 -3.67 4.21
CA LEU A 103 -2.26 -3.09 3.36
C LEU A 103 -0.91 -3.06 4.07
N LEU A 104 -0.85 -2.68 5.34
CA LEU A 104 0.43 -2.64 6.04
C LEU A 104 1.00 -4.04 6.24
N ASN A 105 0.16 -5.02 6.58
CA ASN A 105 0.57 -6.41 6.69
C ASN A 105 1.12 -6.95 5.35
N LEU A 106 0.53 -6.54 4.22
CA LEU A 106 0.98 -6.94 2.89
C LEU A 106 2.31 -6.28 2.49
N PHE A 107 2.49 -4.99 2.81
CA PHE A 107 3.63 -4.21 2.31
C PHE A 107 4.85 -4.17 3.25
N GLN A 108 4.67 -4.34 4.56
CA GLN A 108 5.78 -4.33 5.52
C GLN A 108 6.88 -5.35 5.18
N PRO A 109 6.56 -6.63 4.84
CA PRO A 109 7.58 -7.62 4.50
C PRO A 109 8.37 -7.29 3.22
N LEU A 110 7.81 -6.45 2.35
CA LEU A 110 8.41 -6.08 1.06
C LEU A 110 9.38 -4.90 1.16
N CYS A 111 9.49 -4.28 2.34
CA CYS A 111 10.36 -3.15 2.58
C CYS A 111 11.84 -3.54 2.45
N GLN A 112 12.61 -2.74 1.72
CA GLN A 112 14.05 -2.91 1.62
C GLN A 112 14.71 -2.56 2.95
N PRO A 113 15.47 -3.49 3.58
CA PRO A 113 16.09 -3.23 4.88
C PRO A 113 16.97 -1.98 4.91
N LYS A 114 17.68 -1.72 3.80
CA LYS A 114 18.52 -0.53 3.63
C LYS A 114 17.73 0.77 3.78
N GLU A 115 16.56 0.85 3.17
CA GLU A 115 15.71 2.05 3.23
C GLU A 115 15.05 2.19 4.61
N ILE A 116 14.69 1.08 5.26
CA ILE A 116 14.17 1.09 6.64
C ILE A 116 15.21 1.66 7.61
N VAL A 117 16.45 1.16 7.56
CA VAL A 117 17.54 1.65 8.43
C VAL A 117 17.80 3.13 8.20
N LYS A 118 17.82 3.55 6.93
CA LYS A 118 17.98 4.96 6.55
C LYS A 118 16.85 5.84 7.11
N MET A 119 15.60 5.35 7.08
CA MET A 119 14.46 6.05 7.68
C MET A 119 14.62 6.24 9.20
N SER A 120 15.08 5.21 9.91
CA SER A 120 15.33 5.31 11.35
C SER A 120 16.41 6.35 11.65
N ILE A 121 17.51 6.33 10.91
CA ILE A 121 18.60 7.31 11.07
C ILE A 121 18.12 8.74 10.75
N GLU A 122 17.39 8.94 9.66
CA GLU A 122 16.81 10.24 9.30
C GLU A 122 15.86 10.76 10.40
N GLY A 123 15.08 9.87 11.02
CA GLY A 123 14.24 10.17 12.17
C GLY A 123 15.05 10.65 13.38
N ASP A 124 16.10 9.91 13.74
CA ASP A 124 16.95 10.23 14.89
C ASP A 124 17.73 11.54 14.70
N VAL A 125 18.26 11.78 13.50
CA VAL A 125 18.97 13.03 13.17
C VAL A 125 18.01 14.22 13.24
N ASN A 126 16.79 14.10 12.72
CA ASN A 126 15.78 15.15 12.81
C ASN A 126 15.39 15.41 14.27
N PHE A 127 15.21 14.37 15.08
CA PHE A 127 14.93 14.50 16.50
C PHE A 127 16.04 15.27 17.23
N HIS A 128 17.30 14.90 17.03
CA HIS A 128 18.44 15.59 17.64
C HIS A 128 18.58 17.05 17.18
N SER A 129 18.26 17.37 15.92
CA SER A 129 18.28 18.74 15.42
C SER A 129 17.21 19.62 16.07
N LEU A 130 16.02 19.07 16.31
CA LEU A 130 14.90 19.77 16.95
C LEU A 130 15.16 20.02 18.44
N VAL A 131 15.78 19.05 19.14
CA VAL A 131 16.21 19.22 20.54
C VAL A 131 17.24 20.34 20.67
N LYS A 132 18.20 20.43 19.74
CA LYS A 132 19.18 21.53 19.72
C LYS A 132 18.52 22.89 19.47
N LYS A 133 17.57 22.99 18.54
CA LYS A 133 16.82 24.23 18.28
C LYS A 133 15.97 24.68 19.47
N LYS A 134 15.29 23.75 20.17
CA LYS A 134 14.55 24.06 21.40
C LYS A 134 15.46 24.58 22.52
N LYS A 135 16.63 23.95 22.73
CA LYS A 135 17.61 24.45 23.71
C LYS A 135 18.03 25.88 23.39
N ILE A 136 18.40 26.17 22.14
CA ILE A 136 18.83 27.53 21.74
C ILE A 136 17.69 28.55 21.92
N SER A 137 16.45 28.20 21.59
CA SER A 137 15.28 29.06 21.79
C SER A 137 15.00 29.36 23.27
N VAL A 138 15.16 28.39 24.16
CA VAL A 138 14.98 28.58 25.61
C VAL A 138 16.10 29.47 26.18
N TYR A 139 17.34 29.27 25.74
CA TYR A 139 18.47 30.12 26.15
C TYR A 139 18.33 31.57 25.67
N LEU A 140 17.79 31.80 24.46
CA LEU A 140 17.53 33.15 23.96
C LEU A 140 16.39 33.85 24.72
N PHE A 141 15.32 33.12 25.04
CA PHE A 141 14.17 33.69 25.79
C PHE A 141 14.54 34.12 27.22
N PHE A 142 15.39 33.35 27.91
CA PHE A 142 15.90 33.73 29.23
C PHE A 142 16.87 34.92 29.19
N LYS A 143 17.59 35.14 28.08
CA LYS A 143 18.54 36.24 27.93
C LYS A 143 17.88 37.58 27.60
N SER A 144 16.68 37.56 27.01
CA SER A 144 15.92 38.76 26.63
C SER A 144 14.96 39.28 27.73
N GLY A 145 14.81 38.58 28.86
CA GLY A 145 13.96 38.99 29.99
C GLY A 145 14.71 39.54 31.20
N LEU A 146 15.99 39.90 31.05
CA LEU A 146 16.89 40.35 32.12
C LEU A 146 17.41 41.79 31.94
N ASN A 147 16.71 42.62 31.17
CA ASN A 147 16.98 44.07 31.10
C ASN A 147 15.77 44.85 31.63
#